data_AF-A0A016W6R0-F1
#
_entry.id   AF-A0A016W6R0-F1
#
_cell.length_a   1.000
_cell.length_b   1.000
_cell.length_c   1.000
_cell.angle_alpha   90.00
_cell.angle_beta   90.00
_cell.angle_gamma   90.00
#
_symmetry.space_group_name_H-M   'P 1'
#
loop_
_entity.id
_entity.type
_entity.pdbx_description
1 polymer ?
#
loop_
_entity_poly.entity_id
_entity_poly.type
_entity_poly.pdbx_seq_one_letter_code
_entity_poly.pdbx_strand_id
1 'polypeptide(L)'
;MYFRTRICRRYALLLLAALARGVHHGRRFYVRPAHFVNMDLRFLTFDTYLASLDNEQFHSYTRLYVDEFESLLARLVLRLSHAPTHLAPISPRHRLALCLR
;
A
#
# COMPACT_ATOMS: atom_id res chain seq x y z
N MET A 1 -31.34 -13.16 -41.72
CA MET A 1 -30.71 -13.30 -40.38
C MET A 1 -29.20 -12.94 -40.35
N TYR A 2 -28.73 -11.92 -41.09
CA TYR A 2 -27.28 -11.57 -41.15
C TYR A 2 -26.88 -10.29 -40.37
N PHE A 3 -27.86 -9.57 -39.80
CA PHE A 3 -27.63 -8.28 -39.13
C PHE A 3 -27.17 -8.42 -37.66
N ARG A 4 -27.66 -9.44 -36.94
CA ARG A 4 -27.33 -9.71 -35.54
C ARG A 4 -25.86 -10.06 -35.34
N THR A 5 -25.26 -10.81 -36.26
CA THR A 5 -23.86 -11.26 -36.18
C THR A 5 -22.87 -10.11 -36.33
N ARG A 6 -23.16 -9.13 -37.19
CA ARG A 6 -22.31 -7.93 -37.39
C ARG A 6 -22.31 -7.03 -36.16
N ILE A 7 -23.47 -6.89 -35.51
CA ILE A 7 -23.64 -6.09 -34.30
C ILE A 7 -22.89 -6.74 -33.13
N CYS A 8 -23.09 -8.05 -32.90
CA CYS A 8 -22.36 -8.77 -31.85
C CYS A 8 -20.85 -8.75 -32.08
N ARG A 9 -20.38 -8.86 -33.32
CA ARG A 9 -18.95 -8.80 -33.65
C ARG A 9 -18.35 -7.42 -33.39
N ARG A 10 -19.10 -6.34 -33.64
CA ARG A 10 -18.68 -4.98 -33.30
C ARG A 10 -18.59 -4.77 -31.79
N TYR A 11 -19.56 -5.24 -31.01
CA TYR A 11 -19.49 -5.16 -29.55
C TYR A 11 -18.37 -6.02 -28.96
N ALA A 12 -18.14 -7.22 -29.51
CA ALA A 12 -17.02 -8.08 -29.10
C ALA A 12 -15.67 -7.43 -29.42
N LEU A 13 -15.51 -6.81 -30.58
CA LEU A 13 -14.31 -6.05 -30.93
C LEU A 13 -14.13 -4.80 -30.06
N LEU A 14 -15.22 -4.11 -29.70
CA LEU A 14 -15.17 -2.96 -28.78
C LEU A 14 -14.80 -3.39 -27.36
N LEU A 15 -15.34 -4.51 -26.86
CA LEU A 15 -14.96 -5.09 -25.57
C LEU A 15 -13.50 -5.56 -25.56
N LEU A 16 -13.06 -6.25 -26.61
CA LEU A 16 -11.64 -6.63 -26.76
C LEU A 16 -10.73 -5.41 -26.86
N ALA A 17 -11.14 -4.37 -27.58
CA ALA A 17 -10.39 -3.12 -27.68
C ALA A 17 -10.39 -2.34 -26.35
N ALA A 18 -11.46 -2.40 -25.55
CA ALA A 18 -11.53 -1.80 -24.23
C ALA A 18 -10.67 -2.57 -23.20
N LEU A 19 -10.67 -3.90 -23.27
CA LEU A 19 -9.80 -4.76 -22.46
C LEU A 19 -8.33 -4.61 -22.87
N ALA A 20 -8.03 -4.47 -24.17
CA ALA A 20 -6.69 -4.22 -24.68
C ALA A 20 -6.21 -2.79 -24.42
N ARG A 21 -7.12 -1.81 -24.44
CA ARG A 21 -6.94 -0.46 -23.87
C ARG A 21 -7.13 -0.47 -22.35
N GLY A 22 -6.76 -1.58 -21.70
CA GLY A 22 -6.60 -1.63 -20.26
C GLY A 22 -5.91 -0.35 -19.84
N VAL A 23 -6.65 0.47 -19.11
CA VAL A 23 -6.34 1.88 -18.95
C VAL A 23 -4.95 1.96 -18.31
N HIS A 24 -3.94 2.28 -19.12
CA HIS A 24 -2.65 2.71 -18.62
C HIS A 24 -2.84 4.13 -18.05
N HIS A 25 -3.67 4.26 -17.01
CA HIS A 25 -3.37 5.23 -15.98
C HIS A 25 -1.97 4.84 -15.53
N GLY A 26 -0.96 5.62 -15.94
CA GLY A 26 0.42 5.37 -15.57
C GLY A 26 0.42 5.07 -14.08
N ARG A 27 0.62 3.78 -13.73
CA ARG A 27 0.41 3.34 -12.36
C ARG A 27 1.37 4.18 -11.54
N ARG A 28 0.84 5.01 -10.62
CA ARG A 28 1.68 5.68 -9.64
C ARG A 28 2.34 4.55 -8.86
N PHE A 29 3.60 4.27 -9.21
CA PHE A 29 4.39 3.27 -8.53
C PHE A 29 4.56 3.76 -7.09
N TYR A 30 4.02 3.00 -6.14
CA TYR A 30 4.18 3.28 -4.71
C TYR A 30 5.68 3.35 -4.35
N VAL A 31 6.47 2.45 -4.92
CA VAL A 31 7.93 2.50 -4.95
C VAL A 31 8.41 2.37 -6.39
N ARG A 32 9.35 3.23 -6.81
CA ARG A 32 9.94 3.15 -8.16
C ARG A 32 10.74 1.84 -8.31
N PRO A 33 10.72 1.19 -9.49
CA PRO A 33 11.45 -0.07 -9.72
C PRO A 33 12.94 -0.01 -9.37
N ALA A 34 13.59 1.13 -9.58
CA ALA A 34 15.00 1.35 -9.23
C ALA A 34 15.30 1.18 -7.72
N HIS A 35 14.29 1.27 -6.86
CA HIS A 35 14.43 1.10 -5.41
C HIS A 35 14.05 -0.31 -4.92
N PHE A 36 13.63 -1.22 -5.80
CA PHE A 36 13.22 -2.57 -5.40
C PHE A 36 14.37 -3.37 -4.80
N VAL A 37 15.60 -3.19 -5.31
CA VAL A 37 16.79 -3.91 -4.84
C VAL A 37 17.07 -3.69 -3.35
N ASN A 38 16.73 -2.50 -2.83
CA ASN A 38 17.01 -2.10 -1.45
C ASN A 38 15.73 -1.87 -0.64
N MET A 39 14.57 -2.35 -1.10
CA MET A 39 13.31 -2.12 -0.38
C MET A 39 13.35 -2.79 0.98
N ASP A 40 13.67 -4.08 1.04
CA ASP A 40 13.61 -4.84 2.29
C ASP A 40 14.51 -4.20 3.37
N LEU A 41 15.73 -3.80 2.99
CA LEU A 41 16.68 -3.15 3.90
C LEU A 41 16.16 -1.84 4.49
N ARG A 42 15.47 -0.98 3.72
CA ARG A 42 15.03 0.35 4.20
C ARG A 42 13.85 0.29 5.15
N PHE A 43 12.99 -0.71 5.01
CA PHE A 43 11.77 -0.79 5.80
C PHE A 43 11.90 -1.76 6.97
N LEU A 44 12.70 -2.84 6.84
CA LEU A 44 13.10 -3.67 7.98
C LEU A 44 13.80 -2.84 9.05
N THR A 45 14.64 -1.88 8.66
CA THR A 45 15.37 -1.03 9.63
C THR A 45 14.46 -0.20 10.52
N PHE A 46 13.26 0.16 10.07
CA PHE A 46 12.40 1.05 10.84
C PHE A 46 11.62 0.32 11.94
N ASP A 47 11.04 -0.84 11.63
CA ASP A 47 10.35 -1.64 12.63
C ASP A 47 11.35 -2.14 13.70
N THR A 48 12.57 -2.50 13.30
CA THR A 48 13.65 -2.80 14.26
C THR A 48 14.08 -1.58 15.06
N TYR A 49 14.12 -0.40 14.45
CA TYR A 49 14.43 0.84 15.15
C TYR A 49 13.39 1.16 16.22
N LEU A 50 12.09 1.13 15.87
CA LEU A 50 11.00 1.33 16.83
C LEU A 50 11.05 0.33 17.99
N ALA A 51 11.35 -0.94 17.70
CA ALA A 51 11.48 -1.98 18.72
C ALA A 51 12.73 -1.81 19.61
N SER A 52 13.75 -1.10 19.13
CA SER A 52 14.98 -0.83 19.89
C SER A 52 14.88 0.39 20.82
N LEU A 53 13.80 1.18 20.74
CA LEU A 53 13.62 2.35 21.60
C LEU A 53 13.19 1.92 23.01
N ASP A 54 13.83 2.51 24.02
CA ASP A 54 13.37 2.41 25.39
C ASP A 54 12.04 3.15 25.59
N ASN A 55 11.30 2.84 26.66
CA ASN A 55 9.97 3.43 26.92
C ASN A 55 9.94 4.96 26.86
N GLU A 56 10.94 5.64 27.42
CA GLU A 56 11.01 7.11 27.37
C GLU A 56 11.28 7.63 25.95
N GLN A 57 12.14 6.95 25.20
CA GLN A 57 12.45 7.32 23.82
C GLN A 57 11.25 7.08 22.91
N PHE A 58 10.55 5.97 23.10
CA PHE A 58 9.31 5.64 22.41
C PHE A 58 8.23 6.69 22.71
N HIS A 59 8.06 7.06 23.98
CA HIS A 59 7.11 8.09 24.39
C HIS A 59 7.48 9.47 23.85
N SER A 60 8.77 9.81 23.84
CA SER A 60 9.26 11.06 23.24
C SER A 60 8.98 11.12 21.74
N TYR A 61 9.15 10.00 21.04
CA TYR A 61 8.93 9.88 19.60
C TYR A 61 7.44 9.89 19.20
N THR A 62 6.61 9.09 19.88
CA THR A 62 5.19 8.88 19.51
C THR A 62 4.19 9.72 20.31
N ARG A 63 4.65 10.36 21.41
CA ARG A 63 3.81 11.00 22.43
C ARG A 63 2.80 10.07 23.11
N LEU A 64 2.97 8.75 22.98
CA LEU A 64 2.13 7.71 23.54
C LEU A 64 2.97 6.71 24.32
N TYR A 65 2.38 6.09 25.33
CA TYR A 65 2.96 4.86 25.88
C TYR A 65 2.79 3.69 24.91
N VAL A 66 3.61 2.66 25.07
CA VAL A 66 3.59 1.48 24.17
C VAL A 66 2.19 0.86 24.12
N ASP A 67 1.53 0.68 25.26
CA ASP A 67 0.18 0.09 25.32
C ASP A 67 -0.89 0.94 24.62
N GLU A 68 -0.80 2.27 24.77
CA GLU A 68 -1.71 3.22 24.11
C GLU A 68 -1.52 3.18 22.60
N PHE A 69 -0.26 3.10 22.16
CA PHE A 69 0.09 2.97 20.76
C PHE A 69 -0.45 1.66 20.16
N GLU A 70 -0.26 0.52 20.84
CA GLU A 70 -0.79 -0.77 20.36
C GLU A 70 -2.33 -0.76 20.29
N SER A 71 -2.98 -0.18 21.30
CA SER A 71 -4.44 -0.05 21.33
C SER A 71 -4.97 0.81 20.18
N LEU A 72 -4.30 1.94 19.90
CA LEU A 72 -4.63 2.79 18.77
C LEU A 72 -4.38 2.09 17.43
N LEU A 73 -3.26 1.36 17.32
CA LEU A 73 -2.91 0.58 16.14
C LEU A 73 -3.96 -0.50 15.86
N ALA A 74 -4.39 -1.27 16.87
CA ALA A 74 -5.43 -2.30 16.70
C ALA A 74 -6.73 -1.73 16.12
N ARG A 75 -7.13 -0.52 16.55
CA ARG A 75 -8.34 0.16 16.04
C ARG A 75 -8.18 0.67 14.61
N LEU A 76 -6.97 1.06 14.21
CA LEU A 76 -6.69 1.69 12.92
C LEU A 76 -6.08 0.73 11.90
N VAL A 77 -5.72 -0.49 12.28
CA VAL A 77 -4.94 -1.41 11.43
C VAL A 77 -5.61 -1.63 10.07
N LEU A 78 -6.93 -1.79 10.03
CA LEU A 78 -7.70 -2.00 8.79
C LEU A 78 -7.69 -0.77 7.86
N ARG A 79 -7.58 0.43 8.44
CA ARG A 79 -7.49 1.69 7.69
C ARG A 79 -6.07 2.00 7.25
N LEU A 80 -5.09 1.52 8.01
CA LEU A 80 -3.67 1.71 7.74
C LEU A 80 -3.09 0.62 6.84
N SER A 81 -3.72 -0.57 6.77
CA SER A 81 -3.38 -1.63 5.83
C SER A 81 -3.77 -1.21 4.43
N HIS A 82 -2.80 -1.18 3.51
CA HIS A 82 -3.11 -1.07 2.09
C HIS A 82 -3.52 -2.42 1.52
N ALA A 83 -4.38 -2.38 0.51
CA ALA A 83 -4.63 -3.55 -0.31
C ALA A 83 -3.29 -4.03 -0.91
N PRO A 84 -3.04 -5.36 -0.96
CA PRO A 84 -1.81 -5.95 -1.48
C PRO A 84 -1.70 -5.85 -3.02
N THR A 85 -2.28 -4.82 -3.61
CA THR A 85 -2.25 -4.55 -5.06
C THR A 85 -0.92 -3.91 -5.49
N HIS A 86 -0.10 -3.48 -4.54
CA HIS A 86 1.23 -2.90 -4.74
C HIS A 86 2.19 -3.46 -3.70
N LEU A 87 3.50 -3.49 -4.04
CA LEU A 87 4.55 -3.70 -3.05
C LEU A 87 4.40 -2.60 -2.01
N ALA A 88 3.88 -2.98 -0.83
CA ALA A 88 3.51 -2.08 0.25
C ALA A 88 4.48 -2.28 1.42
N PRO A 89 5.73 -1.79 1.30
CA PRO A 89 6.77 -2.12 2.25
C PRO A 89 6.64 -1.42 3.61
N ILE A 90 5.68 -0.50 3.76
CA ILE A 90 5.45 0.22 5.02
C ILE A 90 4.33 -0.48 5.80
N SER A 91 4.71 -1.09 6.93
CA SER A 91 3.79 -1.72 7.86
C SER A 91 2.77 -0.72 8.43
N PRO A 92 1.56 -1.15 8.83
CA PRO A 92 0.60 -0.27 9.51
C PRO A 92 1.20 0.40 10.75
N ARG A 93 2.06 -0.32 11.48
CA ARG A 93 2.81 0.19 12.64
C ARG A 93 3.68 1.38 12.25
N HIS A 94 4.49 1.22 11.21
CA HIS A 94 5.36 2.27 10.69
C HIS A 94 4.54 3.50 10.24
N ARG A 95 3.42 3.30 9.55
CA ARG A 95 2.54 4.42 9.15
C ARG A 95 1.99 5.19 10.35
N LEU A 96 1.52 4.47 11.37
CA LEU A 96 0.98 5.09 12.57
C LEU A 96 2.07 5.89 13.30
N ALA A 97 3.27 5.33 13.43
CA ALA A 97 4.41 6.02 14.03
C ALA A 97 4.80 7.29 13.25
N LEU A 98 4.78 7.27 11.92
CA LEU A 98 5.01 8.46 11.10
C LEU A 98 3.90 9.51 11.23
N CYS A 99 2.65 9.10 11.43
CA CYS A 99 1.54 10.03 11.65
C CYS A 99 1.56 10.72 13.01
N LEU A 100 2.21 10.11 14.01
CA LEU A 100 2.29 10.63 15.38
C LEU A 100 3.53 11.49 15.64
N ARG A 101 4.49 11.48 14.73
CA ARG A 101 5.68 12.33 14.77
C ARG A 101 5.35 13.77 14.39
#